data_AF-A0A7C7ZTK2-F1
#
_entry.id   AF-A0A7C7ZTK2-F1
#
_cell.length_a   1.000
_cell.length_b   1.000
_cell.length_c   1.000
_cell.angle_alpha   90.00
_cell.angle_beta   90.00
_cell.angle_gamma   90.00
#
_symmetry.space_group_name_H-M   'P 1'
#
loop_
_entity.id
_entity.type
_entity.pdbx_description
1 polymer ?
#
loop_
_entity_poly.entity_id
_entity_poly.type
_entity_poly.pdbx_seq_one_letter_code
_entity_poly.pdbx_strand_id
1 'polypeptide(L)'
;MTDTESKALQAKEKAELKSASEDTKPGPTFAPSVDIFETEEALTLLADLPGVNAKDLNIDLKEGVLTLSSDAVTQEGSEEVDVFREYQTGKYYRKFNLSDVIDQSKIEAELK
;
A
#
# COMPACT_ATOMS: atom_id res chain seq x y z
N MET A 1 -29.10 47.57 35.35
CA MET A 1 -29.78 47.03 34.16
C MET A 1 -28.83 47.18 32.98
N THR A 2 -28.90 46.22 32.06
CA THR A 2 -28.15 46.03 30.81
C THR A 2 -26.83 45.29 30.94
N ASP A 3 -27.00 43.98 31.01
CA ASP A 3 -26.09 42.91 30.63
C ASP A 3 -25.34 43.21 29.33
N THR A 4 -24.01 43.10 29.34
CA THR A 4 -23.20 43.05 28.11
C THR A 4 -22.58 41.65 28.04
N GLU A 5 -23.04 40.91 27.04
CA GLU A 5 -22.74 39.50 26.77
C GLU A 5 -21.24 39.23 26.67
N SER A 6 -20.72 38.45 27.61
CA SER A 6 -19.44 37.77 27.44
C SER A 6 -19.67 36.58 26.50
N LYS A 7 -19.48 36.80 25.20
CA LYS A 7 -19.56 35.74 24.18
C LYS A 7 -18.28 34.93 24.24
N ALA A 8 -18.21 34.04 25.23
CA ALA A 8 -17.16 33.05 25.37
C ALA A 8 -17.07 32.22 24.07
N LEU A 9 -15.88 32.13 23.51
CA LEU A 9 -15.54 31.23 22.41
C LEU A 9 -15.89 29.80 22.84
N GLN A 10 -17.01 29.27 22.37
CA GLN A 10 -17.30 27.86 22.49
C GLN A 10 -16.24 27.10 21.68
N ALA A 11 -15.42 26.31 22.37
CA ALA A 11 -14.60 25.31 21.73
C ALA A 11 -15.54 24.39 20.95
N LYS A 12 -15.49 24.45 19.61
CA LYS A 12 -16.13 23.43 18.79
C LYS A 12 -15.51 22.09 19.21
N GLU A 13 -16.35 21.15 19.60
CA GLU A 13 -15.92 19.78 19.85
C GLU A 13 -15.06 19.32 18.67
N LYS A 14 -13.90 18.76 18.98
CA LYS A 14 -13.00 18.17 18.00
C LYS A 14 -13.78 17.04 17.34
N ALA A 15 -14.35 17.30 16.17
CA ALA A 15 -14.90 16.26 15.33
C ALA A 15 -13.73 15.33 14.97
N GLU A 16 -13.76 14.11 15.49
CA GLU A 16 -12.87 13.06 15.01
C GLU A 16 -13.13 12.90 13.51
N LEU A 17 -12.17 13.35 12.71
CA LEU A 17 -12.06 12.88 11.34
C LEU A 17 -11.88 11.37 11.44
N LYS A 18 -12.91 10.61 11.06
CA LYS A 18 -12.76 9.19 10.70
C LYS A 18 -11.96 9.12 9.39
N SER A 19 -10.77 9.72 9.34
CA SER A 19 -9.79 9.35 8.33
C SER A 19 -9.50 7.89 8.59
N ALA A 20 -9.59 7.07 7.54
CA ALA A 20 -9.15 5.68 7.57
C ALA A 20 -7.86 5.62 8.37
N SER A 21 -7.87 4.85 9.46
CA SER A 21 -6.71 4.71 10.35
C SER A 21 -5.48 4.46 9.50
N GLU A 22 -4.41 5.22 9.71
CA GLU A 22 -3.13 4.87 9.12
C GLU A 22 -2.75 3.49 9.65
N ASP A 23 -2.74 2.48 8.78
CA ASP A 23 -2.27 1.13 9.10
C ASP A 23 -0.75 1.20 9.35
N THR A 24 -0.39 1.65 10.55
CA THR A 24 0.99 1.80 11.00
C THR A 24 1.50 0.46 11.54
N LYS A 25 1.68 -0.51 10.63
CA LYS A 25 2.40 -1.73 10.98
C LYS A 25 3.91 -1.42 11.07
N PRO A 26 4.59 -1.68 12.20
CA PRO A 26 6.02 -1.40 12.34
C PRO A 26 6.87 -2.17 11.32
N GLY A 27 8.06 -1.64 11.02
CA GLY A 27 9.02 -2.20 10.07
C GLY A 27 9.12 -1.42 8.76
N PRO A 28 10.17 -1.68 7.96
CA PRO A 28 10.39 -0.99 6.69
C PRO A 28 9.35 -1.39 5.65
N THR A 29 8.96 -0.41 4.84
CA THR A 29 8.13 -0.59 3.65
C THR A 29 8.96 -0.23 2.42
N PHE A 30 8.96 -1.11 1.43
CA PHE A 30 9.72 -0.98 0.21
C PHE A 30 8.78 -0.75 -0.98
N ALA A 31 9.24 0.07 -1.92
CA ALA A 31 8.63 0.13 -3.24
C ALA A 31 9.28 -0.96 -4.10
N PRO A 32 8.55 -2.03 -4.48
CA PRO A 32 9.12 -3.08 -5.32
C PRO A 32 9.49 -2.52 -6.68
N SER A 33 10.57 -3.00 -7.29
CA SER A 33 10.89 -2.69 -8.69
C SER A 33 9.80 -3.23 -9.60
N VAL A 34 9.40 -2.44 -10.60
CA VAL A 34 8.33 -2.83 -11.54
C VAL A 34 8.71 -2.40 -12.95
N ASP A 35 8.62 -3.34 -13.88
CA ASP A 35 8.68 -3.12 -15.31
C ASP A 35 7.25 -3.08 -15.89
N ILE A 36 7.03 -2.20 -16.87
CA ILE A 36 5.74 -2.02 -17.51
C ILE A 36 5.92 -2.17 -19.02
N PHE A 37 5.13 -3.06 -19.62
CA PHE A 37 5.13 -3.34 -21.05
C PHE A 37 3.75 -3.05 -21.63
N GLU A 38 3.71 -2.46 -22.81
CA GLU A 38 2.46 -2.16 -23.54
C GLU A 38 2.51 -2.83 -24.90
N THR A 39 1.39 -3.47 -25.27
CA THR A 39 1.11 -3.96 -26.62
C THR A 39 -0.17 -3.31 -27.12
N GLU A 40 -0.55 -3.58 -28.37
CA GLU A 40 -1.84 -3.14 -28.91
C GLU A 40 -3.05 -3.75 -28.15
N GLU A 41 -2.84 -4.84 -27.43
CA GLU A 41 -3.90 -5.62 -26.77
C GLU A 41 -3.94 -5.42 -25.25
N ALA A 42 -2.78 -5.23 -24.60
CA ALA A 42 -2.69 -5.26 -23.14
C ALA A 42 -1.53 -4.45 -22.56
N LEU A 43 -1.68 -4.10 -21.29
CA LEU A 43 -0.63 -3.55 -20.43
C LEU A 43 -0.21 -4.64 -19.43
N THR A 44 1.08 -4.96 -19.36
CA THR A 44 1.64 -5.96 -18.44
C THR A 44 2.56 -5.28 -17.43
N LEU A 45 2.33 -5.55 -16.15
CA LEU A 45 3.20 -5.10 -15.06
C LEU A 45 3.93 -6.31 -14.47
N LEU A 46 5.25 -6.24 -14.40
CA LEU A 46 6.10 -7.27 -13.79
C LEU A 46 6.77 -6.67 -12.56
N ALA A 47 6.50 -7.24 -11.37
CA ALA A 47 6.98 -6.71 -10.10
C ALA A 47 7.90 -7.69 -9.37
N ASP A 48 9.05 -7.20 -8.92
CA ASP A 48 9.99 -7.98 -8.10
C ASP A 48 9.55 -7.96 -6.63
N LEU A 49 9.08 -9.12 -6.15
CA LEU A 49 8.57 -9.32 -4.79
C LEU A 49 9.24 -10.51 -4.09
N PRO A 50 10.57 -10.48 -3.90
CA PRO A 50 11.29 -11.62 -3.35
C PRO A 50 10.85 -11.91 -1.91
N GLY A 51 10.63 -13.21 -1.64
CA GLY A 51 10.20 -13.72 -0.34
C GLY A 51 8.70 -13.58 -0.05
N VAL A 52 7.91 -12.93 -0.92
CA VAL A 52 6.46 -12.82 -0.74
C VAL A 52 5.77 -14.08 -1.23
N ASN A 53 4.92 -14.69 -0.39
CA ASN A 53 4.05 -15.77 -0.82
C ASN A 53 2.73 -15.22 -1.38
N ALA A 54 2.06 -15.96 -2.25
CA ALA A 54 0.77 -15.55 -2.83
C ALA A 54 -0.30 -15.22 -1.77
N LYS A 55 -0.29 -15.92 -0.62
CA LYS A 55 -1.19 -15.67 0.51
C LYS A 55 -0.95 -14.33 1.24
N ASP A 56 0.27 -13.80 1.13
CA ASP A 56 0.72 -12.59 1.83
C ASP A 56 0.70 -11.38 0.87
N LEU A 57 0.28 -11.59 -0.38
CA LEU A 57 0.15 -10.59 -1.44
C LEU A 57 -1.30 -10.17 -1.60
N ASN A 58 -1.54 -8.86 -1.57
CA ASN A 58 -2.83 -8.26 -1.83
C ASN A 58 -2.74 -7.32 -3.04
N ILE A 59 -3.60 -7.57 -4.03
CA ILE A 59 -3.76 -6.78 -5.23
C ILE A 59 -5.21 -6.28 -5.26
N ASP A 60 -5.38 -4.96 -5.21
CA ASP A 60 -6.69 -4.31 -5.13
C ASP A 60 -6.79 -3.23 -6.22
N LEU A 61 -7.96 -3.07 -6.81
CA LEU A 61 -8.27 -1.99 -7.73
C LEU A 61 -9.50 -1.23 -7.24
N LYS A 62 -9.28 0.00 -6.80
CA LYS A 62 -10.33 0.90 -6.31
C LYS A 62 -10.19 2.26 -6.96
N GLU A 63 -11.29 2.78 -7.49
CA GLU A 63 -11.36 4.14 -8.05
C GLU A 63 -10.25 4.42 -9.09
N GLY A 64 -9.92 3.42 -9.93
CA GLY A 64 -8.87 3.53 -10.95
C GLY A 64 -7.44 3.40 -10.41
N VAL A 65 -7.25 3.08 -9.13
CA VAL A 65 -5.94 2.90 -8.49
C VAL A 65 -5.66 1.43 -8.24
N LEU A 66 -4.73 0.86 -9.00
CA LEU A 66 -4.19 -0.48 -8.74
C LEU A 66 -3.18 -0.39 -7.60
N THR A 67 -3.46 -1.09 -6.52
CA THR A 67 -2.63 -1.15 -5.31
C THR A 67 -2.05 -2.55 -5.17
N LEU A 68 -0.72 -2.62 -5.12
CA LEU A 68 0.06 -3.80 -4.80
C LEU A 68 0.56 -3.65 -3.36
N SER A 69 0.22 -4.58 -2.48
CA SER A 69 0.69 -4.56 -1.10
C SER A 69 1.02 -5.95 -0.60
N SER A 70 2.04 -6.09 0.24
CA SER A 70 2.36 -7.34 0.91
C SER A 70 2.69 -7.13 2.38
N ASP A 71 2.49 -8.17 3.18
CA ASP A 71 3.02 -8.20 4.54
C ASP A 71 4.53 -8.51 4.55
N ALA A 72 5.17 -8.21 5.68
CA ALA A 72 6.62 -8.35 5.83
C ALA A 72 6.95 -9.83 5.96
N VAL A 73 7.85 -10.33 5.10
CA VAL A 73 8.41 -11.66 5.22
C VAL A 73 9.84 -11.54 5.71
N THR A 74 10.06 -11.89 6.97
CA THR A 74 11.39 -12.04 7.55
C THR A 74 11.83 -13.48 7.33
N GLN A 75 12.87 -13.68 6.51
CA GLN A 75 13.45 -15.01 6.23
C GLN A 75 14.56 -15.40 7.22
N GLU A 76 14.56 -14.84 8.43
CA GLU A 76 15.56 -15.21 9.42
C GLU A 76 15.19 -16.58 10.02
N GLY A 77 16.01 -17.58 9.74
CA GLY A 77 15.98 -18.84 10.47
C GLY A 77 16.35 -18.57 11.93
N SER A 78 15.62 -19.17 12.88
CA SER A 78 15.80 -18.92 14.32
C SER A 78 17.19 -19.26 14.87
N GLU A 79 18.04 -19.93 14.09
CA GLU A 79 19.38 -20.37 14.46
C GLU A 79 20.50 -19.73 13.61
N GLU A 80 20.18 -18.85 12.67
CA GLU A 80 21.16 -18.21 11.79
C GLU A 80 21.48 -16.79 12.25
N VAL A 81 22.76 -16.40 12.11
CA VAL A 81 23.22 -15.04 12.40
C VAL A 81 23.52 -14.35 11.08
N ASP A 82 22.85 -13.21 10.86
CA ASP A 82 23.08 -12.40 9.66
C ASP A 82 24.47 -11.75 9.71
N VAL A 83 25.40 -12.25 8.88
CA VAL A 83 26.78 -11.73 8.79
C VAL A 83 26.84 -10.53 7.83
N PHE A 84 26.05 -10.56 6.75
CA PHE A 84 25.98 -9.50 5.75
C PHE A 84 24.74 -9.66 4.87
N ARG A 85 24.00 -8.57 4.66
CA ARG A 85 22.78 -8.54 3.86
C ARG A 85 22.74 -7.30 2.98
N GLU A 86 22.81 -7.49 1.66
CA GLU A 86 22.66 -6.40 0.67
C GLU A 86 21.20 -6.10 0.36
N TYR A 87 20.37 -7.14 0.32
CA TYR A 87 18.97 -7.03 -0.02
C TYR A 87 18.10 -7.20 1.22
N GLN A 88 17.33 -6.18 1.56
CA GLN A 88 16.38 -6.23 2.67
C GLN A 88 14.98 -6.56 2.13
N THR A 89 14.34 -7.57 2.72
CA THR A 89 12.92 -7.85 2.49
C THR A 89 12.09 -7.16 3.57
N GLY A 90 10.84 -6.86 3.23
CA GLY A 90 9.90 -6.25 4.16
C GLY A 90 8.53 -6.17 3.53
N LYS A 91 7.73 -5.20 3.97
CA LYS A 91 6.43 -4.94 3.33
C LYS A 91 6.68 -4.32 1.98
N TYR A 92 5.99 -4.78 0.95
CA TYR A 92 5.96 -4.06 -0.32
C TYR A 92 4.70 -3.23 -0.43
N TYR A 93 4.83 -2.03 -0.98
CA TYR A 93 3.69 -1.18 -1.29
C TYR A 93 3.95 -0.38 -2.56
N ARG A 94 3.06 -0.51 -3.54
CA ARG A 94 3.10 0.29 -4.77
C ARG A 94 1.70 0.58 -5.28
N LYS A 95 1.55 1.71 -5.96
CA LYS A 95 0.30 2.17 -6.55
C LYS A 95 0.52 2.62 -7.98
N PHE A 96 -0.46 2.31 -8.83
CA PHE A 96 -0.52 2.76 -10.21
C PHE A 96 -1.91 3.32 -10.49
N ASN A 97 -1.95 4.48 -11.15
CA ASN A 97 -3.20 5.00 -11.68
C ASN A 97 -3.42 4.36 -13.05
N LEU A 98 -4.53 3.64 -13.18
CA LEU A 98 -4.95 3.04 -14.43
C LEU A 98 -5.80 4.06 -15.21
N SER A 99 -5.65 4.04 -16.53
CA SER A 99 -6.51 4.83 -17.41
C SER A 99 -7.88 4.16 -17.56
N ASP A 100 -8.92 4.97 -17.75
CA ASP A 100 -10.30 4.49 -17.94
C ASP A 100 -10.49 3.62 -19.19
N VAL A 101 -9.51 3.58 -20.10
CA VAL A 101 -9.52 2.69 -21.27
C VAL A 101 -9.25 1.22 -20.94
N ILE A 102 -8.74 0.92 -19.73
CA ILE A 102 -8.45 -0.46 -19.31
C ILE A 102 -9.73 -1.12 -18.82
N ASP A 103 -10.07 -2.26 -19.43
CA ASP A 103 -11.17 -3.12 -18.99
C ASP A 103 -10.81 -3.85 -17.69
N GLN A 104 -11.27 -3.31 -16.56
CA GLN A 104 -10.96 -3.80 -15.22
C GLN A 104 -11.47 -5.23 -14.96
N SER A 105 -12.48 -5.69 -15.72
CA SER A 105 -13.06 -7.04 -15.56
C SER A 105 -12.14 -8.16 -16.08
N LYS A 106 -11.12 -7.80 -16.86
CA LYS A 106 -10.17 -8.73 -17.49
C LYS A 106 -8.77 -8.66 -16.89
N ILE A 107 -8.63 -8.01 -15.73
CA ILE A 107 -7.34 -7.96 -15.04
C ILE A 107 -7.05 -9.34 -14.46
N GLU A 108 -5.87 -9.86 -14.81
CA GLU A 108 -5.35 -11.13 -14.30
C GLU A 108 -4.03 -10.87 -13.57
N ALA A 109 -3.74 -11.70 -12.57
CA ALA A 109 -2.51 -11.64 -11.81
C ALA A 109 -2.01 -13.04 -11.50
N GLU A 110 -0.71 -13.25 -11.64
CA GLU A 110 -0.03 -14.51 -11.36
C GLU A 110 1.28 -14.22 -10.62
N LEU A 111 1.56 -15.00 -9.57
CA LEU A 111 2.84 -14.98 -8.87
C LEU A 111 3.57 -16.28 -9.17
N LYS A 112 4.81 -16.19 -9.63
CA LYS A 112 5.66 -17.32 -10.02
C LYS A 112 6.89 -17.41 -9.12
#